data_AF-A0A8S2EH00-F1
#
_entry.id   AF-A0A8S2EH00-F1
#
_cell.length_a   1.000
_cell.length_b   1.000
_cell.length_c   1.000
_cell.angle_alpha   90.00
_cell.angle_beta   90.00
_cell.angle_gamma   90.00
#
_symmetry.space_group_name_H-M   'P 1'
#
loop_
_entity.id
_entity.type
_entity.pdbx_description
1 polymer ?
#
loop_
_entity_poly.entity_id
_entity_poly.type
_entity_poly.pdbx_seq_one_letter_code
_entity_poly.pdbx_strand_id
1 'polypeptide(L)'
;MKMAIRDLGRVFSADPIDIDRMAKNVPPEDDENPIAAIKHSTILQAYAVSHEHILKACVKVIGLPRQVSIHPAGVVLSSKVLASVVPVQLGQSAEALTQYTSEHLEELGLIKIDILSLRSLTIIQLVLALIRERTGREIDLSRLQLADQKTFKMLSAGLTMGIFQLESVGMRRVLRQLQVDSIEDIIATSALFRPGPQEQIGTYANRKHEQVMQIAQAVAGFSYARADILRRAISKKEQSMLDQLGDEFMQGALKQGYSNTDATQVFDYIKRFGDYGFNRAHAVGYGIIGLGDPGKLTQYSQDAKSYKIELLLPDLNSSSGQFEIEKENLRLPLSLIKGLGTVAYNKLANERNLYGHFTSIVNAYARLRKSGVSKKVIETLVMAGAFDQFGETRKTIITNFELLENHFKITNGDIASNSFKPPELIRCEEYPVKEKMENQVNAIGFDL
;
A
#
# COMPACT_ATOMS: atom_id res chain seq x y z
N MET A 1 5.45 -14.34 -21.86
CA MET A 1 6.35 -15.52 -21.94
C MET A 1 6.63 -16.12 -20.56
N LYS A 2 6.90 -15.30 -19.54
CA LYS A 2 7.16 -15.75 -18.15
C LYS A 2 6.14 -16.76 -17.64
N MET A 3 4.86 -16.50 -17.89
CA MET A 3 3.77 -17.40 -17.48
C MET A 3 3.71 -18.69 -18.33
N ALA A 4 3.94 -18.58 -19.64
CA ALA A 4 4.00 -19.74 -20.53
C ALA A 4 5.10 -20.73 -20.10
N ILE A 5 6.29 -20.24 -19.75
CA ILE A 5 7.38 -21.05 -19.19
C ILE A 5 6.93 -21.77 -17.92
N ARG A 6 6.25 -21.07 -17.00
CA ARG A 6 5.78 -21.65 -15.75
C ARG A 6 4.73 -22.74 -15.95
N ASP A 7 3.79 -22.52 -16.85
CA ASP A 7 2.72 -23.49 -17.10
C ASP A 7 3.25 -24.69 -17.89
N LEU A 8 4.00 -24.47 -18.98
CA LEU A 8 4.60 -25.53 -19.78
C LEU A 8 5.64 -26.31 -18.99
N GLY A 9 6.44 -25.65 -18.14
CA GLY A 9 7.39 -26.32 -17.27
C GLY A 9 6.73 -27.32 -16.33
N ARG A 10 5.56 -26.98 -15.75
CA ARG A 10 4.78 -27.94 -14.94
C ARG A 10 4.25 -29.08 -15.80
N VAL A 11 3.76 -28.80 -17.01
CA VAL A 11 3.26 -29.84 -17.94
C VAL A 11 4.36 -30.83 -18.32
N PHE A 12 5.57 -30.34 -18.59
CA PHE A 12 6.74 -31.15 -18.90
C PHE A 12 7.44 -31.71 -17.66
N SER A 13 6.90 -31.49 -16.46
CA SER A 13 7.48 -31.98 -15.19
C SER A 13 8.93 -31.54 -14.97
N ALA A 14 9.28 -30.33 -15.42
CA ALA A 14 10.61 -29.74 -15.19
C ALA A 14 10.79 -29.32 -13.73
N ASP A 15 12.04 -29.19 -13.30
CA ASP A 15 12.37 -28.78 -11.94
C ASP A 15 11.81 -27.37 -11.64
N PRO A 16 11.06 -27.17 -10.54
CA PRO A 16 10.51 -25.86 -10.16
C PRO A 16 11.54 -24.73 -10.06
N ILE A 17 12.79 -25.05 -9.67
CA ILE A 17 13.90 -24.10 -9.58
C ILE A 17 14.30 -23.64 -10.98
N ASP A 18 14.43 -24.56 -11.92
CA ASP A 18 14.75 -24.25 -13.31
C ASP A 18 13.62 -23.45 -13.97
N ILE A 19 12.36 -23.82 -13.72
CA ILE A 19 11.18 -23.11 -14.19
C ILE A 19 11.19 -21.65 -13.73
N ASP A 20 11.40 -21.41 -12.42
CA ASP A 20 11.41 -20.06 -11.89
C ASP A 20 12.63 -19.26 -12.37
N ARG A 21 13.78 -19.91 -12.52
CA ARG A 21 14.99 -19.29 -13.06
C ARG A 21 14.81 -18.87 -14.51
N MET A 22 14.26 -19.74 -15.37
CA MET A 22 13.92 -19.39 -16.75
C MET A 22 12.94 -18.21 -16.79
N ALA A 23 11.84 -18.28 -16.03
CA ALA A 23 10.82 -17.23 -16.04
C ALA A 23 11.34 -15.87 -15.51
N LYS A 24 12.23 -15.85 -14.51
CA LYS A 24 12.81 -14.59 -14.02
C LYS A 24 13.77 -13.93 -15.02
N ASN A 25 14.38 -14.71 -15.92
CA ASN A 25 15.36 -14.25 -16.89
C ASN A 25 14.78 -13.90 -18.27
N VAL A 26 13.45 -13.81 -18.38
CA VAL A 26 12.80 -13.20 -19.54
C VAL A 26 12.86 -11.67 -19.41
N PRO A 27 13.48 -10.96 -20.36
CA PRO A 27 13.50 -9.50 -20.40
C PRO A 27 12.06 -8.94 -20.43
N PRO A 28 11.72 -7.91 -19.63
CA PRO A 28 10.38 -7.32 -19.63
C PRO A 28 9.89 -6.88 -21.02
N GLU A 29 10.77 -6.28 -21.81
CA GLU A 29 10.53 -5.81 -23.17
C GLU A 29 10.24 -6.93 -24.19
N ASP A 30 10.71 -8.15 -23.90
CA ASP A 30 10.57 -9.31 -24.78
C ASP A 30 9.54 -10.33 -24.27
N ASP A 31 8.72 -10.00 -23.26
CA ASP A 31 7.80 -10.98 -22.69
C ASP A 31 6.78 -11.50 -23.71
N GLU A 32 6.44 -10.73 -24.73
CA GLU A 32 5.56 -11.16 -25.83
C GLU A 32 6.33 -11.74 -27.03
N ASN A 33 7.66 -11.63 -27.05
CA ASN A 33 8.51 -12.11 -28.14
C ASN A 33 9.49 -13.18 -27.66
N PRO A 34 9.09 -14.46 -27.63
CA PRO A 34 9.92 -15.55 -27.10
C PRO A 34 11.22 -15.75 -27.88
N ILE A 35 11.25 -15.40 -29.18
CA ILE A 35 12.47 -15.50 -29.99
C ILE A 35 13.48 -14.43 -29.56
N ALA A 36 13.03 -13.19 -29.39
CA ALA A 36 13.87 -12.10 -28.91
C ALA A 36 14.37 -12.36 -27.48
N ALA A 37 13.48 -12.81 -26.59
CA ALA A 37 13.83 -13.13 -25.21
C ALA A 37 14.94 -14.19 -25.11
N ILE A 38 14.86 -15.27 -25.90
CA ILE A 38 15.91 -16.29 -25.97
C ILE A 38 17.20 -15.69 -26.52
N LYS A 39 17.12 -14.83 -27.54
CA LYS A 39 18.31 -14.20 -28.12
C LYS A 39 19.01 -13.24 -27.16
N HIS A 40 18.26 -12.49 -26.35
CA HIS A 40 18.82 -11.46 -25.47
C HIS A 40 19.26 -11.99 -24.10
N SER A 41 18.74 -13.14 -23.66
CA SER A 41 19.06 -13.73 -22.36
C SER A 41 19.98 -14.93 -22.49
N THR A 42 21.24 -14.79 -22.09
CA THR A 42 22.24 -15.88 -22.09
C THR A 42 21.79 -17.09 -21.27
N ILE A 43 21.04 -16.85 -20.19
CA ILE A 43 20.46 -17.91 -19.37
C ILE A 43 19.39 -18.67 -20.16
N LEU A 44 18.49 -17.98 -20.87
CA LEU A 44 17.50 -18.64 -21.70
C LEU A 44 18.13 -19.40 -22.87
N GLN A 45 19.25 -18.94 -23.43
CA GLN A 45 20.01 -19.70 -24.43
C GLN A 45 20.56 -21.01 -23.88
N ALA A 46 21.11 -21.00 -22.66
CA ALA A 46 21.59 -22.21 -22.01
C ALA A 46 20.43 -23.21 -21.77
N TYR A 47 19.28 -22.71 -21.31
CA TYR A 47 18.08 -23.53 -21.13
C TYR A 47 17.41 -23.94 -22.45
N ALA A 48 17.66 -23.24 -23.56
CA ALA A 48 17.19 -23.66 -24.88
C ALA A 48 17.83 -24.98 -25.32
N VAL A 49 18.99 -25.34 -24.77
CA VAL A 49 19.64 -26.63 -25.03
C VAL A 49 19.04 -27.73 -24.16
N SER A 50 18.94 -27.52 -22.85
CA SER A 50 18.48 -28.56 -21.90
C SER A 50 16.94 -28.71 -21.85
N HIS A 51 16.20 -27.65 -22.17
CA HIS A 51 14.75 -27.56 -22.08
C HIS A 51 14.13 -27.04 -23.39
N GLU A 52 14.73 -27.44 -24.52
CA GLU A 52 14.34 -26.98 -25.86
C GLU A 52 12.83 -27.12 -26.14
N HIS A 53 12.25 -28.24 -25.71
CA HIS A 53 10.83 -28.56 -25.88
C HIS A 53 9.91 -27.54 -25.18
N ILE A 54 10.30 -27.04 -24.01
CA ILE A 54 9.53 -26.03 -23.27
C ILE A 54 9.55 -24.70 -24.02
N LEU A 55 10.73 -24.26 -24.46
CA LEU A 55 10.87 -22.97 -25.14
C LEU A 55 10.25 -22.98 -26.54
N LYS A 56 10.37 -24.09 -27.28
CA LYS A 56 9.66 -24.30 -28.56
C LYS A 56 8.14 -24.28 -28.36
N ALA A 57 7.63 -24.90 -27.30
CA ALA A 57 6.21 -24.85 -26.98
C ALA A 57 5.77 -23.43 -26.57
N CYS A 58 6.61 -22.66 -25.87
CA CYS A 58 6.31 -21.26 -25.53
C CYS A 58 6.01 -20.42 -26.78
N VAL A 59 6.78 -20.59 -27.85
CA VAL A 59 6.56 -19.88 -29.13
C VAL A 59 5.16 -20.12 -29.69
N LYS A 60 4.59 -21.31 -29.48
CA LYS A 60 3.27 -21.69 -30.01
C LYS A 60 2.10 -21.20 -29.16
N VAL A 61 2.29 -21.01 -27.85
CA VAL A 61 1.20 -20.68 -26.93
C VAL A 61 1.14 -19.20 -26.56
N ILE A 62 2.19 -18.43 -26.88
CA ILE A 62 2.20 -16.99 -26.63
C ILE A 62 1.16 -16.29 -27.52
N GLY A 63 0.41 -15.37 -26.92
CA GLY A 63 -0.72 -14.70 -27.56
C GLY A 63 -2.06 -15.45 -27.45
N LEU A 64 -2.06 -16.70 -26.98
CA LEU A 64 -3.31 -17.43 -26.75
C LEU A 64 -3.99 -16.98 -25.43
N PRO A 65 -5.33 -16.88 -25.40
CA PRO A 65 -6.08 -16.65 -24.16
C PRO A 65 -5.82 -17.76 -23.14
N ARG A 66 -5.55 -17.40 -21.89
CA ARG A 66 -5.23 -18.35 -20.80
C ARG A 66 -6.43 -18.66 -19.91
N GLN A 67 -7.11 -17.62 -19.45
CA GLN A 67 -8.26 -17.72 -18.54
C GLN A 67 -9.21 -16.57 -18.80
N VAL A 68 -10.49 -16.80 -18.53
CA VAL A 68 -11.48 -15.73 -18.47
C VAL A 68 -11.37 -15.07 -17.10
N SER A 69 -11.19 -13.75 -17.08
CA SER A 69 -11.19 -12.96 -15.86
C SER A 69 -12.26 -11.87 -15.94
N ILE A 70 -12.89 -11.59 -14.80
CA ILE A 70 -13.84 -10.49 -14.65
C ILE A 70 -13.03 -9.18 -14.54
N HIS A 71 -13.43 -8.15 -15.29
CA HIS A 71 -12.88 -6.81 -15.10
C HIS A 71 -13.32 -6.29 -13.72
N PRO A 72 -12.40 -6.04 -12.77
CA PRO A 72 -12.74 -5.81 -11.36
C PRO A 72 -13.59 -4.56 -11.10
N ALA A 73 -13.67 -3.63 -12.06
CA ALA A 73 -14.43 -2.40 -11.96
C ALA A 73 -15.52 -2.27 -13.06
N GLY A 74 -15.55 -3.15 -14.05
CA GLY A 74 -16.25 -2.88 -15.30
C GLY A 74 -17.73 -3.22 -15.19
N VAL A 75 -18.60 -2.22 -15.36
CA VAL A 75 -20.05 -2.37 -15.38
C VAL A 75 -20.57 -1.94 -16.74
N VAL A 76 -21.45 -2.76 -17.31
CA VAL A 76 -22.04 -2.52 -18.64
C VAL A 76 -23.52 -2.20 -18.46
N LEU A 77 -23.93 -1.05 -18.99
CA LEU A 77 -25.32 -0.62 -19.00
C LEU A 77 -25.91 -0.81 -20.40
N SER A 78 -27.09 -1.42 -20.44
CA SER A 78 -27.88 -1.59 -21.65
C SER A 78 -29.30 -1.11 -21.42
N SER A 79 -29.89 -0.46 -22.43
CA SER A 79 -31.31 -0.09 -22.42
C SER A 79 -32.23 -1.28 -22.72
N LYS A 80 -31.67 -2.42 -23.13
CA LYS A 80 -32.37 -3.69 -23.38
C LYS A 80 -31.86 -4.75 -22.43
N VAL A 81 -32.55 -5.90 -22.39
CA VAL A 81 -32.04 -7.08 -21.69
C VAL A 81 -30.68 -7.45 -22.27
N LEU A 82 -29.63 -7.50 -21.44
CA LEU A 82 -28.24 -7.61 -21.90
C LEU A 82 -28.01 -8.84 -22.78
N ALA A 83 -28.62 -9.98 -22.43
CA ALA A 83 -28.56 -11.23 -23.19
C ALA A 83 -29.16 -11.14 -24.61
N SER A 84 -29.98 -10.12 -24.89
CA SER A 84 -30.52 -9.87 -26.24
C SER A 84 -29.58 -9.05 -27.14
N VAL A 85 -28.50 -8.50 -26.56
CA VAL A 85 -27.54 -7.63 -27.25
C VAL A 85 -26.17 -8.28 -27.35
N VAL A 86 -25.71 -8.94 -26.28
CA VAL A 86 -24.40 -9.60 -26.21
C VAL A 86 -24.52 -10.94 -25.49
N PRO A 87 -23.74 -11.97 -25.86
CA PRO A 87 -23.67 -13.21 -25.10
C PRO A 87 -23.24 -12.94 -23.65
N VAL A 88 -24.01 -13.49 -22.71
CA VAL A 88 -23.75 -13.39 -21.28
C VAL A 88 -23.47 -14.76 -20.68
N GLN A 89 -22.76 -14.78 -19.56
CA GLN A 89 -22.53 -15.96 -18.73
C GLN A 89 -22.72 -15.61 -17.26
N LEU A 90 -22.93 -16.62 -16.41
CA LEU A 90 -22.97 -16.42 -14.96
C LEU A 90 -21.56 -16.47 -14.37
N GLY A 91 -21.25 -15.50 -13.53
CA GLY A 91 -20.04 -15.48 -12.73
C GLY A 91 -20.14 -16.36 -11.49
N GLN A 92 -19.06 -16.39 -10.71
CA GLN A 92 -18.94 -17.27 -9.54
C GLN A 92 -19.92 -16.90 -8.42
N SER A 93 -20.35 -15.64 -8.34
CA SER A 93 -21.31 -15.13 -7.36
C SER A 93 -22.69 -14.90 -7.98
N ALA A 94 -22.99 -15.59 -9.10
CA ALA A 94 -24.21 -15.48 -9.89
C ALA A 94 -24.46 -14.09 -10.53
N GLU A 95 -23.42 -13.27 -10.68
CA GLU A 95 -23.45 -12.04 -11.45
C GLU A 95 -23.50 -12.32 -12.97
N ALA A 96 -24.17 -11.45 -13.73
CA ALA A 96 -24.18 -11.55 -15.19
C ALA A 96 -22.91 -10.91 -15.78
N LEU A 97 -22.16 -11.68 -16.56
CA LEU A 97 -20.91 -11.27 -17.19
C LEU A 97 -21.05 -11.28 -18.71
N THR A 98 -20.55 -10.26 -19.39
CA THR A 98 -20.41 -10.30 -20.85
C THR A 98 -19.32 -11.29 -21.25
N GLN A 99 -19.51 -12.01 -22.35
CA GLN A 99 -18.45 -12.84 -22.92
C GLN A 99 -17.48 -12.06 -23.81
N TYR A 100 -17.87 -10.83 -24.20
CA TYR A 100 -17.01 -9.93 -24.97
C TYR A 100 -16.12 -9.09 -24.05
N THR A 101 -14.95 -8.73 -24.57
CA THR A 101 -14.01 -7.80 -23.95
C THR A 101 -14.52 -6.35 -24.11
N SER A 102 -13.96 -5.42 -23.34
CA SER A 102 -14.44 -4.04 -23.30
C SER A 102 -14.47 -3.34 -24.65
N GLU A 103 -13.48 -3.63 -25.49
CA GLU A 103 -13.29 -2.97 -26.78
C GLU A 103 -14.50 -3.22 -27.70
N HIS A 104 -15.03 -4.45 -27.69
CA HIS A 104 -16.17 -4.83 -28.53
C HIS A 104 -17.53 -4.41 -27.97
N LEU A 105 -17.62 -4.14 -26.67
CA LEU A 105 -18.87 -3.71 -26.06
C LEU A 105 -19.23 -2.28 -26.46
N GLU A 106 -18.23 -1.39 -26.54
CA GLU A 106 -18.41 -0.02 -26.98
C GLU A 106 -18.84 0.06 -28.45
N GLU A 107 -18.29 -0.80 -29.32
CA GLU A 107 -18.69 -0.93 -30.73
C GLU A 107 -20.18 -1.31 -30.90
N LEU A 108 -20.74 -2.04 -29.94
CA LEU A 108 -22.17 -2.41 -29.91
C LEU A 108 -23.07 -1.30 -29.35
N GLY A 109 -22.51 -0.14 -29.02
CA GLY A 109 -23.24 0.98 -28.42
C GLY A 109 -23.63 0.75 -26.97
N LEU A 110 -22.99 -0.20 -26.28
CA LEU A 110 -23.18 -0.40 -24.85
C LEU A 110 -22.35 0.60 -24.07
N ILE A 111 -22.92 1.11 -22.97
CA ILE A 111 -22.22 2.06 -22.11
C ILE A 111 -21.43 1.27 -21.08
N LYS A 112 -20.10 1.42 -21.10
CA LYS A 112 -19.21 0.91 -20.06
C LYS A 112 -18.95 2.01 -19.03
N ILE A 113 -19.04 1.66 -17.75
CA ILE A 113 -18.62 2.50 -16.63
C ILE A 113 -17.69 1.68 -15.75
N ASP A 114 -16.57 2.27 -15.35
CA ASP A 114 -15.69 1.66 -14.37
C ASP A 114 -16.02 2.20 -12.97
N ILE A 115 -16.48 1.31 -12.09
CA ILE A 115 -16.69 1.57 -10.67
C ILE A 115 -15.50 1.00 -9.89
N LEU A 116 -14.48 1.85 -9.68
CA LEU A 116 -13.27 1.44 -8.99
C LEU A 116 -13.46 1.49 -7.47
N SER A 117 -13.06 0.42 -6.79
CA SER A 117 -12.92 0.42 -5.33
C SER A 117 -11.51 0.90 -4.96
N LEU A 118 -11.41 2.11 -4.43
CA LEU A 118 -10.15 2.67 -3.95
C LEU A 118 -10.05 2.47 -2.44
N ARG A 119 -9.08 1.63 -2.02
CA ARG A 119 -8.80 1.38 -0.59
C ARG A 119 -8.57 2.67 0.20
N SER A 120 -7.93 3.66 -0.42
CA SER A 120 -7.67 4.96 0.19
C SER A 120 -8.95 5.67 0.65
N LEU A 121 -10.06 5.53 -0.10
CA LEU A 121 -11.35 6.10 0.31
C LEU A 121 -11.89 5.40 1.56
N THR A 122 -11.76 4.08 1.66
CA THR A 122 -12.13 3.31 2.86
C THR A 122 -11.30 3.75 4.07
N ILE A 123 -10.00 4.01 3.87
CA ILE A 123 -9.12 4.49 4.95
C ILE A 123 -9.52 5.89 5.39
N ILE A 124 -9.81 6.81 4.45
CA ILE A 124 -10.30 8.14 4.79
C ILE A 124 -11.58 8.07 5.62
N GLN A 125 -12.54 7.21 5.23
CA GLN A 125 -13.76 7.00 6.02
C GLN A 125 -13.47 6.53 7.44
N LEU A 126 -12.54 5.58 7.61
CA LEU A 126 -12.11 5.11 8.93
C LEU A 126 -11.47 6.23 9.75
N VAL A 127 -10.58 7.02 9.15
CA VAL A 127 -9.93 8.16 9.83
C VAL A 127 -10.96 9.19 10.28
N LEU A 128 -11.92 9.54 9.43
CA LEU A 128 -13.00 10.47 9.76
C LEU A 128 -13.86 9.96 10.92
N ALA A 129 -14.21 8.67 10.91
CA ALA A 129 -14.96 8.05 11.99
C ALA A 129 -14.18 8.10 13.32
N LEU A 130 -12.89 7.78 13.32
CA LEU A 130 -12.03 7.83 14.50
C LEU A 130 -11.86 9.27 15.04
N ILE A 131 -11.71 10.26 14.16
CA ILE A 131 -11.63 11.67 14.57
C ILE A 131 -12.94 12.10 15.25
N ARG A 132 -14.09 11.75 14.65
CA ARG A 132 -15.40 12.06 15.21
C ARG A 132 -15.59 11.39 16.57
N GLU A 133 -15.26 10.12 16.70
CA GLU A 133 -15.38 9.36 17.95
C GLU A 133 -14.53 9.96 19.08
N ARG A 134 -13.28 10.36 18.79
CA ARG A 134 -12.34 10.82 19.83
C ARG A 134 -12.43 12.29 20.18
N THR A 135 -12.75 13.12 19.20
CA THR A 135 -12.72 14.59 19.37
C THR A 135 -14.11 15.22 19.34
N GLY A 136 -15.14 14.47 18.93
CA GLY A 136 -16.47 15.00 18.66
C GLY A 136 -16.54 15.88 17.40
N ARG A 137 -15.42 16.09 16.69
CA ARG A 137 -15.34 16.97 15.53
C ARG A 137 -15.69 16.21 14.25
N GLU A 138 -16.58 16.79 13.45
CA GLU A 138 -16.80 16.36 12.07
C GLU A 138 -15.89 17.14 11.11
N ILE A 139 -15.31 16.44 10.14
CA ILE A 139 -14.48 17.03 9.09
C ILE A 139 -15.21 16.89 7.77
N ASP A 140 -15.50 18.03 7.14
CA ASP A 140 -16.01 18.10 5.77
C ASP A 140 -14.82 18.20 4.80
N LEU A 141 -14.60 17.13 4.03
CA LEU A 141 -13.52 17.06 3.05
C LEU A 141 -13.63 18.13 1.96
N SER A 142 -14.84 18.58 1.62
CA SER A 142 -15.07 19.58 0.58
C SER A 142 -14.58 20.98 0.96
N ARG A 143 -14.33 21.21 2.26
CA ARG A 143 -13.94 22.51 2.84
C ARG A 143 -12.51 22.52 3.38
N LEU A 144 -11.70 21.52 3.05
CA LEU A 144 -10.33 21.45 3.56
C LEU A 144 -9.47 22.61 3.03
N GLN A 145 -8.63 23.14 3.93
CA GLN A 145 -7.64 24.14 3.54
C GLN A 145 -6.50 23.45 2.77
N LEU A 146 -6.45 23.73 1.47
CA LEU A 146 -5.47 23.16 0.54
C LEU A 146 -4.04 23.71 0.70
N ALA A 147 -3.91 24.84 1.40
CA ALA A 147 -2.63 25.52 1.66
C ALA A 147 -2.14 25.31 3.11
N ASP A 148 -2.17 24.07 3.62
CA ASP A 148 -1.68 23.77 4.97
C ASP A 148 -0.16 23.53 5.02
N GLN A 149 0.54 24.42 5.73
CA GLN A 149 2.00 24.38 5.80
C GLN A 149 2.54 23.14 6.54
N LYS A 150 1.79 22.58 7.49
CA LYS A 150 2.22 21.39 8.23
C LYS A 150 2.26 20.17 7.31
N THR A 151 1.22 20.00 6.50
CA THR A 151 1.14 18.99 5.43
C THR A 151 2.36 19.09 4.51
N PHE A 152 2.65 20.27 3.95
CA PHE A 152 3.77 20.42 3.02
C PHE A 152 5.15 20.20 3.64
N LYS A 153 5.35 20.61 4.90
CA LYS A 153 6.58 20.30 5.64
C LYS A 153 6.79 18.80 5.82
N MET A 154 5.72 18.07 6.17
CA MET A 154 5.76 16.62 6.30
C MET A 154 6.09 15.93 4.96
N LEU A 155 5.43 16.34 3.87
CA LEU A 155 5.70 15.83 2.52
C LEU A 155 7.14 16.13 2.07
N SER A 156 7.62 17.35 2.30
CA SER A 156 8.99 17.79 1.97
C SER A 156 10.06 17.08 2.80
N ALA A 157 9.73 16.60 4.00
CA ALA A 157 10.61 15.74 4.79
C ALA A 157 10.64 14.29 4.26
N GLY A 158 9.78 13.94 3.30
CA GLY A 158 9.63 12.58 2.79
C GLY A 158 8.89 11.64 3.75
N LEU A 159 8.18 12.19 4.74
CA LEU A 159 7.35 11.45 5.70
C LEU A 159 5.99 11.12 5.08
N THR A 160 6.01 10.33 4.01
CA THR A 160 4.84 10.04 3.17
C THR A 160 4.37 8.61 3.27
N MET A 161 4.78 7.89 4.32
CA MET A 161 4.31 6.52 4.46
C MET A 161 2.82 6.47 4.71
N GLY A 162 2.19 5.57 3.99
CA GLY A 162 0.76 5.39 4.04
C GLY A 162 0.02 6.51 3.33
N ILE A 163 0.68 7.42 2.59
CA ILE A 163 0.05 8.43 1.74
C ILE A 163 0.02 7.91 0.30
N PHE A 164 -1.17 7.61 -0.21
CA PHE A 164 -1.39 7.07 -1.55
C PHE A 164 -0.62 7.82 -2.64
N GLN A 165 -0.08 7.06 -3.61
CA GLN A 165 0.86 7.47 -4.67
C GLN A 165 2.23 8.01 -4.22
N LEU A 166 2.37 8.49 -2.99
CA LEU A 166 3.59 9.18 -2.54
C LEU A 166 4.56 8.31 -1.73
N GLU A 167 4.29 7.01 -1.61
CA GLU A 167 4.98 6.11 -0.68
C GLU A 167 6.34 5.58 -1.16
N SER A 168 6.55 5.50 -2.48
CA SER A 168 7.71 4.80 -3.03
C SER A 168 9.02 5.48 -2.61
N VAL A 169 10.10 4.71 -2.46
CA VAL A 169 11.42 5.25 -2.07
C VAL A 169 11.89 6.33 -3.05
N GLY A 170 11.68 6.09 -4.35
CA GLY A 170 11.97 7.08 -5.39
C GLY A 170 11.13 8.34 -5.22
N MET A 171 9.81 8.20 -5.06
CA MET A 171 8.91 9.35 -4.89
C MET A 171 9.27 10.18 -3.64
N ARG A 172 9.57 9.53 -2.52
CA ARG A 172 10.06 10.20 -1.29
C ARG A 172 11.35 10.98 -1.51
N ARG A 173 12.25 10.48 -2.36
CA ARG A 173 13.46 11.22 -2.74
C ARG A 173 13.10 12.47 -3.54
N VAL A 174 12.17 12.34 -4.49
CA VAL A 174 11.71 13.47 -5.33
C VAL A 174 11.07 14.55 -4.47
N LEU A 175 10.16 14.20 -3.55
CA LEU A 175 9.53 15.16 -2.65
C LEU A 175 10.56 15.92 -1.78
N ARG A 176 11.55 15.21 -1.24
CA ARG A 176 12.67 15.85 -0.50
C ARG A 176 13.52 16.74 -1.37
N GLN A 177 13.74 16.37 -2.63
CA GLN A 177 14.50 17.20 -3.56
C GLN A 177 13.70 18.45 -3.99
N LEU A 178 12.39 18.30 -4.21
CA LEU A 178 11.53 19.39 -4.69
C LEU A 178 11.05 20.34 -3.59
N GLN A 179 11.18 19.99 -2.31
CA GLN A 179 10.66 20.77 -1.18
C GLN A 179 9.27 21.36 -1.51
N VAL A 180 8.30 20.46 -1.65
CA VAL A 180 6.93 20.80 -2.06
C VAL A 180 6.27 21.78 -1.07
N ASP A 181 5.68 22.85 -1.58
CA ASP A 181 5.03 23.91 -0.79
C ASP A 181 3.60 24.25 -1.28
N SER A 182 3.11 23.50 -2.27
CA SER A 182 1.80 23.68 -2.91
C SER A 182 1.24 22.36 -3.44
N ILE A 183 -0.05 22.33 -3.76
CA ILE A 183 -0.68 21.16 -4.41
C ILE A 183 -0.15 20.99 -5.83
N GLU A 184 0.11 22.10 -6.51
CA GLU A 184 0.72 22.15 -7.83
C GLU A 184 2.04 21.38 -7.87
N ASP A 185 2.86 21.48 -6.82
CA ASP A 185 4.09 20.70 -6.71
C ASP A 185 3.83 19.20 -6.58
N ILE A 186 2.81 18.78 -5.85
CA ILE A 186 2.44 17.37 -5.72
C ILE A 186 2.01 16.82 -7.08
N ILE A 187 1.21 17.58 -7.82
CA ILE A 187 0.79 17.26 -9.18
C ILE A 187 2.01 17.12 -10.10
N ALA A 188 2.93 18.08 -10.06
CA ALA A 188 4.16 18.06 -10.85
C ALA A 188 5.04 16.86 -10.48
N THR A 189 5.16 16.54 -9.19
CA THR A 189 5.92 15.38 -8.68
C THR A 189 5.35 14.07 -9.26
N SER A 190 4.03 13.89 -9.23
CA SER A 190 3.35 12.72 -9.81
C SER A 190 3.44 12.63 -11.34
N ALA A 191 3.51 13.78 -12.02
CA ALA A 191 3.73 13.85 -13.46
C ALA A 191 5.17 13.47 -13.85
N LEU A 192 6.16 13.98 -13.11
CA LEU A 192 7.58 13.77 -13.37
C LEU A 192 8.07 12.39 -12.96
N PHE A 193 7.48 11.76 -11.93
CA PHE A 193 7.90 10.45 -11.44
C PHE A 193 7.36 9.29 -12.30
N ARG A 194 7.77 9.28 -13.58
CA ARG A 194 7.41 8.27 -14.59
C ARG A 194 8.60 7.98 -15.51
N PRO A 195 8.67 6.78 -16.11
CA PRO A 195 9.71 6.46 -17.10
C PRO A 195 9.76 7.50 -18.22
N GLY A 196 10.95 8.08 -18.46
CA GLY A 196 11.16 9.22 -19.37
C GLY A 196 11.25 10.56 -18.62
N PRO A 197 10.13 11.17 -18.18
CA PRO A 197 10.13 12.45 -17.47
C PRO A 197 10.97 12.47 -16.17
N GLN A 198 11.23 11.31 -15.57
CA GLN A 198 12.00 11.20 -14.32
C GLN A 198 13.42 11.78 -14.43
N GLU A 199 14.04 11.77 -15.61
CA GLU A 199 15.35 12.39 -15.86
C GLU A 199 15.32 13.91 -15.68
N GLN A 200 14.16 14.53 -15.90
CA GLN A 200 13.96 15.98 -15.78
C GLN A 200 13.71 16.43 -14.34
N ILE A 201 13.62 15.52 -13.36
CA ILE A 201 13.37 15.87 -11.97
C ILE A 201 14.47 16.76 -11.40
N GLY A 202 15.74 16.45 -11.71
CA GLY A 202 16.87 17.28 -11.27
C GLY A 202 16.79 18.68 -11.85
N THR A 203 16.51 18.78 -13.15
CA THR A 203 16.33 20.06 -13.85
C THR A 203 15.16 20.86 -13.28
N TYR A 204 14.02 20.21 -13.04
CA TYR A 204 12.84 20.85 -12.46
C TYR A 204 13.11 21.33 -11.03
N ALA A 205 13.77 20.51 -10.20
CA ALA A 205 14.17 20.88 -8.84
C ALA A 205 15.11 22.10 -8.83
N ASN A 206 16.18 22.06 -9.61
CA ASN A 206 17.16 23.15 -9.67
C ASN A 206 16.53 24.44 -10.22
N ARG A 207 15.58 24.33 -11.16
CA ARG A 207 14.85 25.49 -11.67
C ARG A 207 13.84 26.03 -10.67
N LYS A 208 13.15 25.15 -9.96
CA LYS A 208 12.24 25.49 -8.87
C LYS A 208 12.97 26.22 -7.74
N HIS A 209 14.21 25.87 -7.43
CA HIS A 209 14.91 26.38 -6.25
C HIS A 209 15.87 27.56 -6.55
N GLU A 210 16.75 27.45 -7.54
CA GLU A 210 17.80 28.46 -7.73
C GLU A 210 17.82 29.12 -9.11
N GLN A 211 17.55 28.41 -10.21
CA GLN A 211 17.79 28.98 -11.55
C GLN A 211 16.79 30.08 -11.92
N VAL A 212 15.50 29.95 -11.56
CA VAL A 212 14.54 31.05 -11.79
C VAL A 212 14.96 32.29 -11.01
N MET A 213 15.46 32.11 -9.78
CA MET A 213 15.93 33.22 -8.96
C MET A 213 17.18 33.86 -9.54
N GLN A 214 18.16 33.07 -9.99
CA GLN A 214 19.38 33.54 -10.64
C GLN A 214 19.09 34.26 -11.96
N ILE A 215 18.17 33.75 -12.78
CA ILE A 215 17.74 34.39 -14.03
C ILE A 215 17.06 35.72 -13.72
N ALA A 216 16.17 35.78 -12.73
CA ALA A 216 15.55 37.04 -12.32
C ALA A 216 16.57 38.06 -11.78
N GLN A 217 17.62 37.59 -11.10
CA GLN A 217 18.71 38.45 -10.64
C GLN A 217 19.54 38.98 -11.81
N ALA A 218 19.97 38.10 -12.71
CA ALA A 218 20.88 38.43 -13.80
C ALA A 218 20.19 39.25 -14.90
N VAL A 219 18.97 38.86 -15.27
CA VAL A 219 18.22 39.47 -16.38
C VAL A 219 17.48 40.71 -15.89
N ALA A 220 16.71 40.61 -14.80
CA ALA A 220 15.86 41.71 -14.33
C ALA A 220 16.46 42.54 -13.18
N GLY A 221 17.64 42.18 -12.66
CA GLY A 221 18.25 42.90 -11.54
C GLY A 221 17.51 42.74 -10.20
N PHE A 222 16.68 41.70 -10.06
CA PHE A 222 15.91 41.49 -8.82
C PHE A 222 16.83 41.24 -7.62
N SER A 223 16.39 41.61 -6.42
CA SER A 223 17.04 41.12 -5.20
C SER A 223 16.68 39.65 -4.97
N TYR A 224 17.50 38.90 -4.22
CA TYR A 224 17.20 37.51 -3.86
C TYR A 224 15.79 37.33 -3.27
N ALA A 225 15.36 38.26 -2.41
CA ALA A 225 14.02 38.24 -1.83
C ALA A 225 12.92 38.42 -2.89
N ARG A 226 13.10 39.33 -3.85
CA ARG A 226 12.12 39.56 -4.93
C ARG A 226 12.09 38.42 -5.93
N ALA A 227 13.25 37.83 -6.22
CA ALA A 227 13.40 36.66 -7.07
C ALA A 227 12.69 35.42 -6.47
N ASP A 228 12.74 35.22 -5.15
CA ASP A 228 11.97 34.16 -4.47
C ASP A 228 10.45 34.40 -4.53
N ILE A 229 10.00 35.66 -4.50
CA ILE A 229 8.59 36.00 -4.69
C ILE A 229 8.13 35.60 -6.10
N LEU A 230 8.92 35.89 -7.14
CA LEU A 230 8.62 35.48 -8.52
C LEU A 230 8.57 33.95 -8.65
N ARG A 231 9.55 33.24 -8.11
CA ARG A 231 9.59 31.78 -8.04
C ARG A 231 8.28 31.20 -7.45
N ARG A 232 7.83 31.74 -6.31
CA ARG A 232 6.59 31.31 -5.64
C ARG A 232 5.33 31.62 -6.45
N ALA A 233 5.27 32.80 -7.09
CA ALA A 233 4.14 33.20 -7.92
C ALA A 233 3.95 32.27 -9.13
N ILE A 234 5.05 31.79 -9.72
CA ILE A 234 5.04 30.82 -10.82
C ILE A 234 4.49 29.46 -10.37
N SER A 235 4.99 28.93 -9.24
CA SER A 235 4.51 27.66 -8.68
C SER A 235 3.00 27.70 -8.36
N LYS A 236 2.51 28.81 -7.81
CA LYS A 236 1.10 28.99 -7.44
C LYS A 236 0.17 29.40 -8.59
N LYS A 237 0.72 29.71 -9.78
CA LYS A 237 -0.01 30.27 -10.93
C LYS A 237 -0.89 31.49 -10.58
N GLU A 238 -0.39 32.36 -9.70
CA GLU A 238 -1.12 33.55 -9.25
C GLU A 238 -1.03 34.67 -10.31
N GLN A 239 -2.01 34.74 -11.21
CA GLN A 239 -1.92 35.60 -12.40
C GLN A 239 -1.70 37.08 -12.10
N SER A 240 -2.43 37.66 -11.14
CA SER A 240 -2.27 39.07 -10.78
C SER A 240 -0.85 39.41 -10.32
N MET A 241 -0.23 38.50 -9.57
CA MET A 241 1.13 38.68 -9.07
C MET A 241 2.17 38.42 -10.16
N LEU A 242 1.91 37.46 -11.06
CA LEU A 242 2.76 37.17 -12.22
C LEU A 242 2.78 38.29 -13.25
N ASP A 243 1.66 38.99 -13.44
CA ASP A 243 1.58 40.12 -14.36
C ASP A 243 2.38 41.31 -13.79
N GLN A 244 2.16 41.64 -12.52
CA GLN A 244 2.93 42.69 -11.83
C GLN A 244 4.45 42.40 -11.85
N LEU A 245 4.84 41.17 -11.47
CA LEU A 245 6.25 40.78 -11.47
C LEU A 245 6.82 40.65 -12.88
N GLY A 246 5.97 40.39 -13.88
CA GLY A 246 6.34 40.40 -15.29
C GLY A 246 6.69 41.80 -15.78
N ASP A 247 5.86 42.79 -15.47
CA ASP A 247 6.15 44.18 -15.82
C ASP A 247 7.46 44.65 -15.15
N GLU A 248 7.65 44.32 -13.87
CA GLU A 248 8.90 44.60 -13.15
C GLU A 248 10.10 43.87 -13.80
N PHE A 249 9.92 42.62 -14.21
CA PHE A 249 10.97 41.82 -14.87
C PHE A 249 11.37 42.46 -16.21
N MET A 250 10.40 42.89 -17.02
CA MET A 250 10.64 43.53 -18.31
C MET A 250 11.35 44.87 -18.15
N GLN A 251 10.91 45.71 -17.21
CA GLN A 251 11.57 47.00 -16.92
C GLN A 251 13.01 46.79 -16.45
N GLY A 252 13.24 45.79 -15.59
CA GLY A 252 14.57 45.41 -15.13
C GLY A 252 15.48 44.93 -16.26
N ALA A 253 14.95 44.07 -17.14
CA ALA A 253 15.67 43.53 -18.28
C ALA A 253 16.09 44.60 -19.28
N LEU A 254 15.20 45.55 -19.59
CA LEU A 254 15.51 46.69 -20.46
C LEU A 254 16.60 47.58 -19.85
N LYS A 255 16.58 47.81 -18.53
CA LYS A 255 17.62 48.58 -17.83
C LYS A 255 19.00 47.89 -17.84
N GLN A 256 19.03 46.57 -17.86
CA GLN A 256 20.26 45.78 -17.96
C GLN A 256 20.75 45.62 -19.42
N GLY A 257 20.04 46.20 -20.40
CA GLY A 257 20.45 46.23 -21.80
C GLY A 257 19.94 45.05 -22.64
N TYR A 258 19.00 44.25 -22.13
CA TYR A 258 18.35 43.19 -22.92
C TYR A 258 17.28 43.78 -23.85
N SER A 259 17.10 43.16 -25.02
CA SER A 259 16.04 43.56 -25.94
C SER A 259 14.66 43.17 -25.39
N ASN A 260 13.61 43.91 -25.78
CA ASN A 260 12.25 43.62 -25.36
C ASN A 260 11.79 42.22 -25.83
N THR A 261 12.26 41.78 -27.00
CA THR A 261 11.96 40.45 -27.56
C THR A 261 12.59 39.34 -26.73
N ASP A 262 13.87 39.47 -26.36
CA ASP A 262 14.59 38.44 -25.60
C ASP A 262 14.06 38.35 -24.16
N ALA A 263 13.80 39.50 -23.53
CA ALA A 263 13.24 39.55 -22.18
C ALA A 263 11.85 38.90 -22.11
N THR A 264 10.99 39.17 -23.11
CA THR A 264 9.67 38.53 -23.23
C THR A 264 9.81 37.02 -23.39
N GLN A 265 10.72 36.59 -24.26
CA GLN A 265 10.93 35.17 -24.53
C GLN A 265 11.47 34.41 -23.30
N VAL A 266 12.42 35.01 -22.56
CA VAL A 266 12.93 34.46 -21.31
C VAL A 266 11.82 34.37 -20.26
N PHE A 267 11.00 35.42 -20.12
CA PHE A 267 9.90 35.42 -19.17
C PHE A 267 8.82 34.38 -19.54
N ASP A 268 8.54 34.20 -20.83
CA ASP A 268 7.64 33.15 -21.32
C ASP A 268 8.18 31.74 -21.06
N TYR A 269 9.50 31.52 -21.18
CA TYR A 269 10.10 30.25 -20.78
C TYR A 269 9.97 29.98 -19.28
N ILE A 270 10.10 31.03 -18.46
CA ILE A 270 9.87 30.95 -17.01
C ILE A 270 8.40 30.59 -16.72
N LYS A 271 7.43 31.15 -17.46
CA LYS A 271 5.99 30.82 -17.31
C LYS A 271 5.67 29.40 -17.76
N ARG A 272 6.12 28.99 -18.95
CA ARG A 272 5.87 27.65 -19.53
C ARG A 272 6.48 26.53 -18.70
N PHE A 273 7.44 26.84 -17.84
CA PHE A 273 8.02 25.91 -16.88
C PHE A 273 6.98 25.30 -15.91
N GLY A 274 5.86 25.98 -15.68
CA GLY A 274 4.74 25.47 -14.89
C GLY A 274 3.78 24.53 -15.65
N ASP A 275 4.02 24.25 -16.92
CA ASP A 275 3.08 23.57 -17.82
C ASP A 275 3.51 22.15 -18.23
N TYR A 276 4.47 21.54 -17.53
CA TYR A 276 4.86 20.14 -17.78
C TYR A 276 3.63 19.23 -17.85
N GLY A 277 3.36 18.76 -19.07
CA GLY A 277 2.08 18.22 -19.48
C GLY A 277 1.81 16.85 -18.88
N PHE A 278 0.86 16.81 -17.96
CA PHE A 278 0.13 15.61 -17.56
C PHE A 278 -1.35 15.98 -17.43
N ASN A 279 -2.27 15.00 -17.54
CA ASN A 279 -3.70 15.26 -17.39
C ASN A 279 -3.97 15.79 -15.98
N ARG A 280 -4.06 17.12 -15.86
CA ARG A 280 -4.18 17.84 -14.58
C ARG A 280 -5.40 17.37 -13.80
N ALA A 281 -6.53 17.11 -14.45
CA ALA A 281 -7.74 16.63 -13.78
C ALA A 281 -7.53 15.27 -13.12
N HIS A 282 -6.86 14.33 -13.81
CA HIS A 282 -6.50 13.03 -13.26
C HIS A 282 -5.48 13.17 -12.11
N ALA A 283 -4.46 14.01 -12.28
CA ALA A 283 -3.43 14.25 -11.27
C ALA A 283 -3.98 14.90 -9.99
N VAL A 284 -4.87 15.89 -10.15
CA VAL A 284 -5.55 16.59 -9.05
C VAL A 284 -6.45 15.62 -8.29
N GLY A 285 -7.27 14.82 -9.00
CA GLY A 285 -8.18 13.86 -8.38
C GLY A 285 -7.46 12.83 -7.51
N TYR A 286 -6.30 12.35 -7.94
CA TYR A 286 -5.49 11.43 -7.14
C TYR A 286 -4.60 12.12 -6.10
N GLY A 287 -4.11 13.34 -6.37
CA GLY A 287 -3.28 14.11 -5.44
C GLY A 287 -4.00 14.53 -4.15
N ILE A 288 -5.34 14.54 -4.16
CA ILE A 288 -6.17 14.83 -2.99
C ILE A 288 -6.40 13.59 -2.12
N ILE A 289 -6.28 12.38 -2.68
CA ILE A 289 -6.61 11.13 -2.00
C ILE A 289 -5.30 10.51 -1.51
N GLY A 290 -4.98 10.67 -0.23
CA GLY A 290 -4.00 9.86 0.48
C GLY A 290 -4.72 8.73 1.23
N LEU A 291 -4.34 7.46 1.07
CA LEU A 291 -3.85 6.60 2.18
C LEU A 291 -3.71 5.08 1.79
N GLY A 292 -2.79 4.34 2.43
CA GLY A 292 -2.01 3.21 1.86
C GLY A 292 -2.36 1.71 2.06
N ASP A 293 -1.37 0.85 1.75
CA ASP A 293 -1.41 -0.62 1.49
C ASP A 293 -0.90 -1.48 2.69
N PRO A 294 -1.55 -2.62 3.03
CA PRO A 294 -1.21 -3.52 4.14
C PRO A 294 0.08 -4.33 3.96
N GLY A 295 0.68 -4.39 2.78
CA GLY A 295 1.98 -5.04 2.58
C GLY A 295 3.17 -4.39 3.32
N LYS A 296 2.91 -3.31 4.08
CA LYS A 296 3.93 -2.41 4.65
C LYS A 296 3.89 -2.28 6.17
N LEU A 297 3.29 -3.24 6.88
CA LEU A 297 3.16 -3.21 8.35
C LEU A 297 4.50 -2.96 9.08
N THR A 298 5.60 -3.56 8.64
CA THR A 298 6.93 -3.29 9.22
C THR A 298 7.34 -1.83 9.09
N GLN A 299 7.07 -1.20 7.94
CA GLN A 299 7.40 0.20 7.69
C GLN A 299 6.49 1.12 8.53
N TYR A 300 5.21 0.79 8.63
CA TYR A 300 4.29 1.52 9.51
C TYR A 300 4.65 1.41 10.98
N SER A 301 5.15 0.25 11.44
CA SER A 301 5.65 0.09 12.81
C SER A 301 6.83 1.03 13.10
N GLN A 302 7.80 1.08 12.19
CA GLN A 302 8.97 1.96 12.32
C GLN A 302 8.56 3.44 12.35
N ASP A 303 7.63 3.84 11.50
CA ASP A 303 7.14 5.21 11.46
C ASP A 303 6.30 5.54 12.71
N ALA A 304 5.46 4.63 13.20
CA ALA A 304 4.70 4.82 14.44
C ALA A 304 5.62 5.12 15.63
N LYS A 305 6.75 4.39 15.76
CA LYS A 305 7.78 4.66 16.78
C LYS A 305 8.35 6.07 16.67
N SER A 306 8.55 6.59 15.46
CA SER A 306 9.04 7.96 15.25
C SER A 306 8.04 9.03 15.75
N TYR A 307 6.75 8.71 15.74
CA TYR A 307 5.68 9.53 16.32
C TYR A 307 5.41 9.24 17.81
N LYS A 308 6.26 8.43 18.45
CA LYS A 308 6.10 7.98 19.86
C LYS A 308 4.82 7.18 20.11
N ILE A 309 4.28 6.53 19.09
CA ILE A 309 3.15 5.60 19.21
C ILE A 309 3.73 4.20 19.39
N GLU A 310 3.47 3.58 20.54
CA GLU A 310 3.90 2.20 20.77
C GLU A 310 2.89 1.21 20.19
N LEU A 311 3.42 0.15 19.59
CA LEU A 311 2.62 -0.99 19.17
C LEU A 311 2.54 -2.01 20.31
N LEU A 312 1.37 -2.13 20.93
CA LEU A 312 1.12 -3.09 21.99
C LEU A 312 0.88 -4.48 21.38
N LEU A 313 1.46 -5.49 22.00
CA LEU A 313 1.22 -6.89 21.64
C LEU A 313 -0.28 -7.24 21.63
N PRO A 314 -0.69 -8.25 20.84
CA PRO A 314 -2.05 -8.73 20.91
C PRO A 314 -2.37 -9.19 22.33
N ASP A 315 -3.63 -9.09 22.73
CA ASP A 315 -4.12 -9.53 24.03
C ASP A 315 -5.46 -10.24 23.88
N LEU A 316 -5.62 -11.38 24.56
CA LEU A 316 -6.84 -12.18 24.45
C LEU A 316 -8.12 -11.46 24.89
N ASN A 317 -8.03 -10.52 25.84
CA ASN A 317 -9.20 -9.82 26.36
C ASN A 317 -9.43 -8.49 25.64
N SER A 318 -8.35 -7.81 25.28
CA SER A 318 -8.36 -6.42 24.83
C SER A 318 -8.21 -6.27 23.31
N SER A 319 -7.71 -7.27 22.58
CA SER A 319 -7.60 -7.18 21.11
C SER A 319 -8.84 -7.71 20.40
N SER A 320 -9.29 -7.03 19.35
CA SER A 320 -10.23 -7.55 18.35
C SER A 320 -9.50 -8.03 17.08
N GLY A 321 -10.25 -8.17 15.98
CA GLY A 321 -9.76 -8.52 14.65
C GLY A 321 -9.26 -7.31 13.86
N GLN A 322 -9.25 -6.12 14.46
CA GLN A 322 -8.70 -4.89 13.88
C GLN A 322 -7.77 -4.21 14.89
N PHE A 323 -6.92 -3.29 14.40
CA PHE A 323 -6.08 -2.50 15.29
C PHE A 323 -6.95 -1.65 16.20
N GLU A 324 -6.62 -1.62 17.49
CA GLU A 324 -7.35 -0.84 18.48
C GLU A 324 -6.46 0.23 19.08
N ILE A 325 -7.04 1.41 19.31
CA ILE A 325 -6.30 2.51 19.94
C ILE A 325 -6.52 2.41 21.45
N GLU A 326 -5.50 2.00 22.18
CA GLU A 326 -5.50 1.94 23.63
C GLU A 326 -4.72 3.14 24.19
N LYS A 327 -5.44 4.09 24.78
CA LYS A 327 -4.89 5.39 25.20
C LYS A 327 -4.26 6.12 23.99
N GLU A 328 -2.94 6.24 23.95
CA GLU A 328 -2.14 6.86 22.87
C GLU A 328 -1.37 5.83 22.03
N ASN A 329 -1.55 4.53 22.33
CA ASN A 329 -0.84 3.42 21.70
C ASN A 329 -1.78 2.60 20.81
N LEU A 330 -1.20 1.76 19.96
CA LEU A 330 -1.95 0.92 19.04
C LEU A 330 -1.77 -0.55 19.40
N ARG A 331 -2.85 -1.22 19.77
CA ARG A 331 -2.87 -2.64 20.07
C ARG A 331 -3.02 -3.47 18.80
N LEU A 332 -2.16 -4.48 18.66
CA LEU A 332 -2.19 -5.40 17.54
C LEU A 332 -3.48 -6.26 17.56
N PRO A 333 -4.09 -6.49 16.39
CA PRO A 333 -5.24 -7.38 16.28
C PRO A 333 -4.86 -8.85 16.41
N LEU A 334 -5.81 -9.67 16.86
CA LEU A 334 -5.67 -11.13 16.84
C LEU A 334 -5.64 -11.69 15.41
N SER A 335 -6.37 -11.06 14.48
CA SER A 335 -6.43 -11.48 13.07
C SER A 335 -5.08 -11.43 12.32
N LEU A 336 -4.10 -10.71 12.88
CA LEU A 336 -2.73 -10.62 12.36
C LEU A 336 -1.90 -11.87 12.68
N ILE A 337 -2.31 -12.66 13.67
CA ILE A 337 -1.56 -13.83 14.13
C ILE A 337 -1.64 -14.93 13.06
N LYS A 338 -0.48 -15.37 12.55
CA LYS A 338 -0.40 -16.41 11.52
C LYS A 338 -1.11 -17.67 11.97
N GLY A 339 -1.86 -18.28 11.07
CA GLY A 339 -2.66 -19.47 11.36
C GLY A 339 -3.99 -19.20 12.07
N LEU A 340 -4.22 -17.97 12.59
CA LEU A 340 -5.54 -17.57 13.08
C LEU A 340 -6.40 -17.04 11.92
N GLY A 341 -6.98 -17.96 11.15
CA GLY A 341 -7.95 -17.59 10.10
C GLY A 341 -9.25 -17.02 10.67
N THR A 342 -10.07 -16.39 9.82
CA THR A 342 -11.34 -15.73 10.18
C THR A 342 -12.26 -16.62 11.03
N VAL A 343 -12.35 -17.91 10.71
CA VAL A 343 -13.19 -18.87 11.44
C VAL A 343 -12.72 -19.06 12.88
N ALA A 344 -11.40 -19.19 13.09
CA ALA A 344 -10.81 -19.38 14.41
C ALA A 344 -10.91 -18.10 15.25
N TYR A 345 -10.68 -16.93 14.64
CA TYR A 345 -10.91 -15.64 15.28
C TYR A 345 -12.38 -15.49 15.73
N ASN A 346 -13.35 -15.79 14.85
CA ASN A 346 -14.77 -15.66 15.19
C ASN A 346 -15.18 -16.58 16.35
N LYS A 347 -14.65 -17.81 16.40
CA LYS A 347 -14.87 -18.73 17.53
C LYS A 347 -14.36 -18.13 18.85
N LEU A 348 -13.14 -17.59 18.84
CA LEU A 348 -12.54 -16.92 19.99
C LEU A 348 -13.37 -15.70 20.42
N ALA A 349 -13.70 -14.82 19.48
CA ALA A 349 -14.45 -13.60 19.76
C ALA A 349 -15.85 -13.90 20.30
N ASN A 350 -16.56 -14.87 19.72
CA ASN A 350 -17.87 -15.31 20.20
C ASN A 350 -17.78 -15.89 21.62
N GLU A 351 -16.78 -16.72 21.89
CA GLU A 351 -16.54 -17.28 23.22
C GLU A 351 -16.30 -16.18 24.26
N ARG A 352 -15.50 -15.16 23.92
CA ARG A 352 -15.25 -14.00 24.79
C ARG A 352 -16.51 -13.17 25.00
N ASN A 353 -17.31 -12.95 23.97
CA ASN A 353 -18.54 -12.14 24.04
C ASN A 353 -19.63 -12.83 24.87
N LEU A 354 -19.75 -14.16 24.78
CA LEU A 354 -20.78 -14.92 25.49
C LEU A 354 -20.48 -15.11 26.97
N TYR A 355 -19.22 -15.35 27.35
CA TYR A 355 -18.85 -15.72 28.72
C TYR A 355 -17.89 -14.73 29.40
N GLY A 356 -17.66 -13.57 28.78
CA GLY A 356 -16.80 -12.51 29.31
C GLY A 356 -15.30 -12.80 29.18
N HIS A 357 -14.50 -12.01 29.89
CA HIS A 357 -13.03 -12.07 29.83
C HIS A 357 -12.49 -13.45 30.24
N PHE A 358 -11.37 -13.84 29.63
CA PHE A 358 -10.58 -14.96 30.08
C PHE A 358 -9.84 -14.58 31.36
N THR A 359 -9.93 -15.41 32.40
CA THR A 359 -9.46 -15.06 33.76
C THR A 359 -8.13 -15.69 34.14
N SER A 360 -7.75 -16.78 33.48
CA SER A 360 -6.49 -17.51 33.73
C SER A 360 -6.08 -18.30 32.50
N ILE A 361 -4.84 -18.81 32.47
CA ILE A 361 -4.34 -19.66 31.37
C ILE A 361 -5.20 -20.92 31.21
N VAL A 362 -5.57 -21.57 32.33
CA VAL A 362 -6.43 -22.77 32.32
C VAL A 362 -7.82 -22.41 31.78
N ASN A 363 -8.40 -21.28 32.24
CA ASN A 363 -9.69 -20.78 31.76
C ASN A 363 -9.67 -20.49 30.26
N ALA A 364 -8.67 -19.74 29.80
CA ALA A 364 -8.47 -19.40 28.40
C ALA A 364 -8.30 -20.64 27.54
N TYR A 365 -7.39 -21.54 27.92
CA TYR A 365 -7.10 -22.74 27.16
C TYR A 365 -8.34 -23.62 26.96
N ALA A 366 -9.03 -23.96 28.05
CA ALA A 366 -10.18 -24.86 27.99
C ALA A 366 -11.37 -24.24 27.23
N ARG A 367 -11.65 -22.93 27.40
CA ARG A 367 -12.70 -22.23 26.63
C ARG A 367 -12.39 -22.18 25.13
N LEU A 368 -11.14 -21.86 24.76
CA LEU A 368 -10.72 -21.84 23.36
C LEU A 368 -10.76 -23.23 22.72
N ARG A 369 -10.31 -24.27 23.44
CA ARG A 369 -10.42 -25.65 22.96
C ARG A 369 -11.87 -26.07 22.79
N LYS A 370 -12.76 -25.72 23.74
CA LYS A 370 -14.21 -26.01 23.69
C LYS A 370 -14.91 -25.32 22.52
N SER A 371 -14.52 -24.09 22.17
CA SER A 371 -15.05 -23.40 20.99
C SER A 371 -14.51 -23.95 19.65
N GLY A 372 -13.61 -24.92 19.71
CA GLY A 372 -13.05 -25.61 18.54
C GLY A 372 -11.88 -24.85 17.90
N VAL A 373 -11.16 -24.04 18.67
CA VAL A 373 -9.83 -23.53 18.27
C VAL A 373 -8.80 -24.64 18.48
N SER A 374 -7.95 -24.88 17.48
CA SER A 374 -6.98 -25.96 17.53
C SER A 374 -5.82 -25.65 18.49
N LYS A 375 -5.22 -26.69 19.07
CA LYS A 375 -4.02 -26.56 19.93
C LYS A 375 -2.91 -25.76 19.24
N LYS A 376 -2.70 -25.97 17.93
CA LYS A 376 -1.67 -25.26 17.17
C LYS A 376 -1.92 -23.76 17.09
N VAL A 377 -3.19 -23.35 16.93
CA VAL A 377 -3.55 -21.94 16.93
C VAL A 377 -3.32 -21.33 18.30
N ILE A 378 -3.68 -22.01 19.39
CA ILE A 378 -3.44 -21.53 20.76
C ILE A 378 -1.93 -21.39 21.02
N GLU A 379 -1.10 -22.33 20.53
CA GLU A 379 0.36 -22.23 20.57
C GLU A 379 0.84 -20.92 19.94
N THR A 380 0.32 -20.59 18.76
CA THR A 380 0.70 -19.36 18.04
C THR A 380 0.19 -18.10 18.75
N LEU A 381 -0.98 -18.14 19.38
CA LEU A 381 -1.48 -17.04 20.23
C LEU A 381 -0.54 -16.77 21.41
N VAL A 382 -0.04 -17.82 22.07
CA VAL A 382 0.93 -17.70 23.17
C VAL A 382 2.25 -17.12 22.65
N MET A 383 2.78 -17.64 21.54
CA MET A 383 4.03 -17.12 20.95
C MET A 383 3.91 -15.66 20.50
N ALA A 384 2.72 -15.23 20.06
CA ALA A 384 2.42 -13.85 19.72
C ALA A 384 2.27 -12.91 20.93
N GLY A 385 2.22 -13.44 22.16
CA GLY A 385 2.05 -12.64 23.38
C GLY A 385 0.60 -12.41 23.84
N ALA A 386 -0.39 -13.04 23.19
CA ALA A 386 -1.81 -12.85 23.52
C ALA A 386 -2.20 -13.32 24.94
N PHE A 387 -1.34 -14.13 25.57
CA PHE A 387 -1.52 -14.65 26.92
C PHE A 387 -0.69 -13.91 27.98
N ASP A 388 0.14 -12.93 27.60
CA ASP A 388 1.11 -12.31 28.51
C ASP A 388 0.43 -11.60 29.71
N GLN A 389 -0.84 -11.15 29.56
CA GLN A 389 -1.63 -10.55 30.65
C GLN A 389 -1.84 -11.47 31.87
N PHE A 390 -1.71 -12.79 31.72
CA PHE A 390 -1.88 -13.73 32.83
C PHE A 390 -0.65 -13.84 33.74
N GLY A 391 0.45 -13.14 33.42
CA GLY A 391 1.61 -13.01 34.30
C GLY A 391 2.56 -14.22 34.34
N GLU A 392 2.37 -15.24 33.50
CA GLU A 392 3.29 -16.37 33.36
C GLU A 392 4.13 -16.24 32.07
N THR A 393 5.30 -16.88 32.05
CA THR A 393 6.19 -16.84 30.88
C THR A 393 5.62 -17.63 29.71
N ARG A 394 5.93 -17.23 28.46
CA ARG A 394 5.47 -17.98 27.27
C ARG A 394 5.98 -19.42 27.31
N LYS A 395 7.22 -19.62 27.76
CA LYS A 395 7.79 -20.96 27.95
C LYS A 395 7.02 -21.80 28.97
N THR A 396 6.64 -21.22 30.12
CA THR A 396 5.79 -21.90 31.11
C THR A 396 4.51 -22.42 30.48
N ILE A 397 3.81 -21.57 29.73
CA ILE A 397 2.53 -21.95 29.10
C ILE A 397 2.75 -23.11 28.13
N ILE A 398 3.74 -23.02 27.23
CA ILE A 398 4.02 -24.02 26.20
C ILE A 398 4.47 -25.36 26.80
N THR A 399 5.36 -25.34 27.80
CA THR A 399 5.80 -26.55 28.50
C THR A 399 4.62 -27.30 29.15
N ASN A 400 3.59 -26.58 29.59
CA ASN A 400 2.41 -27.16 30.22
C ASN A 400 1.25 -27.47 29.23
N PHE A 401 1.45 -27.38 27.91
CA PHE A 401 0.38 -27.63 26.94
C PHE A 401 -0.21 -29.05 27.01
N GLU A 402 0.60 -30.08 27.24
CA GLU A 402 0.07 -31.44 27.41
C GLU A 402 -0.75 -31.58 28.70
N LEU A 403 -0.31 -30.93 29.78
CA LEU A 403 -1.03 -30.90 31.05
C LEU A 403 -2.38 -30.20 30.89
N LEU A 404 -2.41 -29.06 30.19
CA LEU A 404 -3.64 -28.31 29.88
C LEU A 404 -4.59 -29.11 28.98
N GLU A 405 -4.07 -29.79 27.95
CA GLU A 405 -4.90 -30.62 27.04
C GLU A 405 -5.47 -31.85 27.78
N ASN A 406 -4.69 -32.49 28.65
CA ASN A 406 -5.17 -33.61 29.47
C ASN A 406 -6.26 -33.16 30.45
N HIS A 407 -6.04 -32.02 31.14
CA HIS A 407 -7.05 -31.44 32.01
C HIS A 407 -8.33 -31.09 31.24
N PHE A 408 -8.22 -30.49 30.04
CA PHE A 408 -9.36 -30.21 29.18
C PHE A 408 -10.12 -31.47 28.79
N LYS A 409 -9.43 -32.56 28.42
CA LYS A 409 -10.04 -33.84 28.06
C LYS A 409 -10.80 -34.48 29.23
N ILE A 410 -10.24 -34.42 30.44
CA ILE A 410 -10.85 -34.98 31.66
C ILE A 410 -12.11 -34.18 32.05
N THR A 411 -12.02 -32.86 31.99
CA THR A 411 -13.11 -31.96 32.39
C THR A 411 -14.14 -31.73 31.28
N ASN A 412 -13.85 -32.17 30.05
CA ASN A 412 -14.59 -31.81 28.83
C ASN A 412 -14.78 -30.28 28.68
N GLY A 413 -13.80 -29.50 29.17
CA GLY A 413 -13.84 -28.05 29.20
C GLY A 413 -14.86 -27.44 30.16
N ASP A 414 -15.36 -28.20 31.15
CA ASP A 414 -16.10 -27.66 32.28
C ASP A 414 -15.13 -27.23 33.39
N ILE A 415 -15.05 -25.92 33.60
CA ILE A 415 -14.13 -25.28 34.57
C ILE A 415 -14.94 -24.71 35.75
N ALA A 416 -16.27 -24.75 35.70
CA ALA A 416 -17.15 -24.17 36.70
C ALA A 416 -17.56 -25.19 37.77
N SER A 417 -17.51 -26.50 37.45
CA SER A 417 -17.73 -27.53 38.46
C SER A 417 -16.53 -27.63 39.40
N ASN A 418 -16.76 -27.46 40.70
CA ASN A 418 -15.77 -27.66 41.78
C ASN A 418 -15.19 -29.09 41.86
N SER A 419 -15.55 -29.95 40.91
CA SER A 419 -15.21 -31.38 40.86
C SER A 419 -13.73 -31.62 40.52
N PHE A 420 -13.05 -30.67 39.85
CA PHE A 420 -11.65 -30.82 39.45
C PHE A 420 -10.84 -29.57 39.79
N LYS A 421 -9.74 -29.74 40.56
CA LYS A 421 -8.80 -28.66 40.86
C LYS A 421 -8.01 -28.32 39.58
N PRO A 422 -7.85 -27.04 39.23
CA PRO A 422 -6.97 -26.62 38.14
C PRO A 422 -5.54 -27.18 38.32
N PRO A 423 -4.86 -27.58 37.22
CA PRO A 423 -3.53 -28.13 37.30
C PRO A 423 -2.52 -27.07 37.76
N GLU A 424 -1.57 -27.47 38.60
CA GLU A 424 -0.44 -26.62 38.97
C GLU A 424 0.57 -26.60 37.83
N LEU A 425 0.85 -25.42 37.28
CA LEU A 425 1.73 -25.26 36.13
C LEU A 425 3.20 -25.35 36.55
N ILE A 426 3.99 -26.09 35.77
CA ILE A 426 5.45 -26.15 35.91
C ILE A 426 6.03 -24.85 35.39
N ARG A 427 6.45 -23.96 36.30
CA ARG A 427 7.05 -22.67 35.95
C ARG A 427 8.45 -22.84 35.38
N CYS A 428 8.72 -22.11 34.30
CA CYS A 428 9.99 -22.10 33.60
C CYS A 428 10.47 -20.66 33.41
N GLU A 429 11.79 -20.46 33.41
CA GLU A 429 12.39 -19.22 32.94
C GLU A 429 11.97 -18.93 31.50
N GLU A 430 11.84 -17.65 31.15
CA GLU A 430 11.43 -17.25 29.81
C GLU A 430 12.47 -17.65 28.75
N TYR A 431 12.03 -17.75 27.49
CA TYR A 431 12.95 -17.91 26.35
C TYR A 431 14.01 -16.80 26.33
N PRO A 432 15.25 -17.11 25.89
CA PRO A 432 16.25 -16.08 25.59
C PRO A 432 15.68 -15.01 24.66
N VAL A 433 16.08 -13.76 24.84
CA VAL A 433 15.51 -12.59 24.12
C VAL A 433 15.45 -12.82 22.60
N LYS A 434 16.54 -13.32 22.01
CA LYS A 434 16.62 -13.61 20.57
C LYS A 434 15.57 -14.63 20.12
N GLU A 435 15.45 -15.74 20.85
CA GLU A 435 14.48 -16.80 20.54
C GLU A 435 13.05 -16.31 20.74
N LYS A 436 12.79 -15.53 21.81
CA LYS A 436 11.48 -14.91 22.06
C LYS A 436 11.06 -13.98 20.91
N MET A 437 11.99 -13.16 20.42
CA MET A 437 11.75 -12.29 19.26
C MET A 437 11.52 -13.09 17.99
N GLU A 438 12.33 -14.11 17.70
CA GLU A 438 12.15 -14.99 16.53
C GLU A 438 10.78 -15.69 16.56
N ASN A 439 10.37 -16.22 17.72
CA ASN A 439 9.05 -16.83 17.90
C ASN A 439 7.91 -15.83 17.66
N GLN A 440 8.07 -14.59 18.11
CA GLN A 440 7.09 -13.53 17.89
C GLN A 440 7.01 -13.12 16.41
N VAL A 441 8.13 -12.93 15.73
CA VAL A 441 8.18 -12.63 14.29
C VAL A 441 7.57 -13.77 13.48
N ASN A 442 7.82 -15.03 13.89
CA ASN A 442 7.20 -16.19 13.27
C ASN A 442 5.68 -16.17 13.44
N ALA A 443 5.18 -15.80 14.62
CA ALA A 443 3.75 -15.75 14.93
C ALA A 443 3.00 -14.55 14.33
N ILE A 444 3.59 -13.35 14.32
CA ILE A 444 2.92 -12.09 13.92
C ILE A 444 3.32 -11.67 12.49
N GLY A 445 4.51 -12.06 12.04
CA GLY A 445 5.02 -11.78 10.70
C GLY A 445 5.95 -10.57 10.56
N PHE A 446 6.21 -9.83 11.64
CA PHE A 446 7.18 -8.73 11.65
C PHE A 446 7.76 -8.50 13.04
N ASP A 447 8.89 -7.79 13.09
CA ASP A 447 9.55 -7.40 14.33
C ASP A 447 8.96 -6.09 14.85
N LEU A 448 8.74 -6.02 16.17
CA LEU A 448 8.01 -4.93 16.80
C LEU A 448 8.87 -3.73 17.12
#